data_AF-A0A316SBQ6-F1
#
_entry.id   AF-A0A316SBQ6-F1
#
_cell.length_a   1.000
_cell.length_b   1.000
_cell.length_c   1.000
_cell.angle_alpha   90.00
_cell.angle_beta   90.00
_cell.angle_gamma   90.00
#
_symmetry.space_group_name_H-M   'P 1'
#
loop_
_entity.id
_entity.type
_entity.pdbx_description
1 polymer ?
#
loop_
_entity_poly.entity_id
_entity_poly.type
_entity_poly.pdbx_seq_one_letter_code
_entity_poly.pdbx_strand_id
1 'polypeptide(L)'
;MKFKSLLLLLGAASLLLTGCVNATVQSKPMNLKKIEQNVVKNETTLSDLRAMLGTPFVIGTAKDDNQKVVGFVLTTSTFNNMGASIAKKMLTLGFGSTYTPMLMKDAVFKLDNSNKVTDYKFVGYSYVSRHRAGIWDEALRELTEEELYSEVSYTVDETYEKYYEHLAKEQGVSVDEVPEKDKKKTFKECRSNIYCHAFNGVEKAYGKIEVTDGNPSSEPNDGSKSILVE
;
A
#
# COMPACT_ATOMS: atom_id res chain seq x y z
N MET A 1 -23.72 -46.21 -24.57
CA MET A 1 -23.70 -44.72 -24.64
C MET A 1 -23.21 -44.19 -23.29
N LYS A 2 -21.95 -43.74 -23.24
CA LYS A 2 -21.35 -43.05 -22.09
C LYS A 2 -21.15 -41.61 -22.49
N PHE A 3 -21.95 -40.68 -22.00
CA PHE A 3 -21.64 -39.25 -22.06
C PHE A 3 -22.43 -38.51 -20.98
N LYS A 4 -21.75 -37.54 -20.38
CA LYS A 4 -22.24 -36.51 -19.45
C LYS A 4 -22.25 -36.86 -17.97
N SER A 5 -21.10 -36.64 -17.34
CA SER A 5 -20.98 -35.76 -16.17
C SER A 5 -19.52 -35.74 -15.73
N LEU A 6 -18.65 -35.15 -16.56
CA LEU A 6 -17.24 -34.90 -16.26
C LEU A 6 -17.03 -33.40 -16.38
N LEU A 7 -17.59 -32.62 -15.44
CA LEU A 7 -17.48 -31.15 -15.48
C LEU A 7 -17.62 -30.46 -14.11
N LEU A 8 -17.39 -31.18 -13.00
CA LEU A 8 -17.49 -30.61 -11.65
C LEU A 8 -16.15 -30.53 -10.88
N LEU A 9 -15.01 -30.68 -11.56
CA LEU A 9 -13.68 -30.70 -10.91
C LEU A 9 -12.71 -29.59 -11.33
N LEU A 10 -13.20 -28.51 -11.96
CA LEU A 10 -12.34 -27.36 -12.35
C LEU A 10 -12.72 -26.03 -11.67
N GLY A 11 -13.57 -26.05 -10.64
CA GLY A 11 -14.11 -24.84 -10.02
C GLY A 11 -13.48 -24.41 -8.68
N ALA A 12 -12.33 -24.96 -8.28
CA ALA A 12 -11.75 -24.70 -6.95
C ALA A 12 -10.28 -24.27 -6.98
N ALA A 13 -9.83 -23.61 -8.06
CA ALA A 13 -8.44 -23.16 -8.20
C ALA A 13 -8.29 -21.65 -8.51
N SER A 14 -9.31 -20.84 -8.25
CA SER A 14 -9.25 -19.37 -8.42
C SER A 14 -9.45 -18.57 -7.13
N LEU A 15 -9.32 -19.20 -5.96
CA LEU A 15 -9.35 -18.52 -4.65
C LEU A 15 -7.96 -18.30 -4.03
N LEU A 16 -6.88 -18.65 -4.73
CA LEU A 16 -5.52 -18.40 -4.28
C LEU A 16 -4.98 -17.15 -4.96
N LEU A 17 -5.09 -16.03 -4.25
CA LEU A 17 -4.15 -14.88 -4.20
C LEU A 17 -4.81 -13.62 -3.57
N THR A 18 -5.79 -13.78 -2.68
CA THR A 18 -5.97 -12.78 -1.60
C THR A 18 -4.91 -13.05 -0.54
N GLY A 19 -3.63 -12.94 -0.91
CA GLY A 19 -2.55 -13.00 0.06
C GLY A 19 -2.70 -11.84 1.02
N CYS A 20 -2.80 -12.10 2.32
CA CYS A 20 -2.63 -11.06 3.32
C CYS A 20 -1.26 -10.42 3.04
N VAL A 21 -1.26 -9.16 2.60
CA VAL A 21 -0.02 -8.41 2.46
C VAL A 21 0.56 -8.24 3.86
N ASN A 22 1.87 -8.45 4.01
CA ASN A 22 2.57 -7.97 5.20
C ASN A 22 2.51 -6.44 5.19
N ALA A 23 1.47 -5.93 5.83
CA ALA A 23 1.27 -4.53 6.06
C ALA A 23 1.30 -4.31 7.56
N THR A 24 2.08 -3.33 7.97
CA THR A 24 2.10 -2.91 9.37
C THR A 24 0.95 -1.95 9.56
N VAL A 25 -0.08 -2.45 10.25
CA VAL A 25 -1.31 -1.72 10.52
C VAL A 25 -1.18 -1.01 11.87
N GLN A 26 -1.25 0.31 11.84
CA GLN A 26 -1.20 1.16 13.02
C GLN A 26 -2.60 1.61 13.44
N SER A 27 -2.83 1.78 14.73
CA SER A 27 -4.10 2.29 15.26
C SER A 27 -4.33 3.78 14.99
N LYS A 28 -3.25 4.52 14.70
CA LYS A 28 -3.24 5.96 14.45
C LYS A 28 -2.51 6.27 13.13
N PRO A 29 -2.83 7.40 12.47
CA PRO A 29 -2.03 7.94 11.37
C PRO A 29 -0.56 8.09 11.73
N MET A 30 0.32 7.79 10.76
CA MET A 30 1.75 7.66 11.03
C MET A 30 2.52 8.87 10.51
N ASN A 31 3.55 9.27 11.25
CA ASN A 31 4.55 10.23 10.80
C ASN A 31 5.85 9.50 10.47
N LEU A 32 6.27 9.51 9.20
CA LEU A 32 7.49 8.79 8.77
C LEU A 32 8.78 9.44 9.29
N LYS A 33 8.73 10.64 9.86
CA LYS A 33 9.86 11.28 10.53
C LYS A 33 10.36 10.44 11.70
N LYS A 34 9.46 9.68 12.34
CA LYS A 34 9.83 8.71 13.39
C LYS A 34 10.79 7.64 12.86
N ILE A 35 10.64 7.22 11.60
CA ILE A 35 11.56 6.27 10.96
C ILE A 35 12.93 6.92 10.76
N GLU A 36 12.98 8.12 10.20
CA GLU A 36 14.25 8.84 9.99
C GLU A 36 15.03 9.09 11.28
N GLN A 37 14.32 9.38 12.37
CA GLN A 37 14.92 9.61 13.68
C GLN A 37 15.55 8.34 14.30
N ASN A 38 15.16 7.14 13.84
CA ASN A 38 15.62 5.87 14.39
C ASN A 38 16.47 5.05 13.41
N VAL A 39 16.53 5.44 12.13
CA VAL A 39 17.34 4.76 11.10
C VAL A 39 18.62 5.54 10.85
N VAL A 40 19.75 4.93 11.18
CA VAL A 40 21.10 5.45 10.96
C VAL A 40 21.75 4.66 9.82
N LYS A 41 22.11 5.36 8.73
CA LYS A 41 22.77 4.74 7.57
C LYS A 41 24.10 4.08 7.98
N ASN A 42 24.40 2.92 7.42
CA ASN A 42 25.54 2.04 7.68
C ASN A 42 25.61 1.43 9.10
N GLU A 43 24.61 1.68 9.93
CA GLU A 43 24.50 1.14 11.29
C GLU A 43 23.25 0.28 11.45
N THR A 44 22.07 0.83 11.14
CA THR A 44 20.80 0.12 11.24
C THR A 44 20.78 -1.08 10.30
N THR A 45 20.44 -2.24 10.83
CA THR A 45 20.37 -3.49 10.08
C THR A 45 18.94 -3.80 9.61
N LEU A 46 18.79 -4.75 8.69
CA LEU A 46 17.48 -5.30 8.35
C LEU A 46 16.75 -5.86 9.59
N SER A 47 17.46 -6.49 10.52
CA SER A 47 16.84 -7.00 11.74
C SER A 47 16.27 -5.86 12.61
N ASP A 48 16.97 -4.73 12.70
CA ASP A 48 16.48 -3.54 13.39
C ASP A 48 15.25 -2.95 12.70
N LEU A 49 15.29 -2.83 11.36
CA LEU A 49 14.13 -2.38 10.57
C LEU A 49 12.91 -3.27 10.80
N ARG A 50 13.09 -4.59 10.77
CA ARG A 50 12.03 -5.56 11.04
C ARG A 50 11.49 -5.42 12.46
N ALA A 51 12.36 -5.22 13.45
CA ALA A 51 11.93 -4.99 14.82
C ALA A 51 11.11 -3.69 14.97
N MET A 52 11.45 -2.64 14.23
CA MET A 52 10.75 -1.35 14.27
C MET A 52 9.48 -1.29 13.42
N LEU A 53 9.47 -1.96 12.27
CA LEU A 53 8.47 -1.78 11.21
C LEU A 53 7.67 -3.03 10.90
N GLY A 54 7.96 -4.19 11.51
CA GLY A 54 7.26 -5.44 11.26
C GLY A 54 7.85 -6.25 10.11
N THR A 55 7.05 -7.15 9.54
CA THR A 55 7.45 -7.97 8.40
C THR A 55 7.47 -7.14 7.11
N PRO A 56 8.53 -7.18 6.28
CA PRO A 56 8.52 -6.53 4.98
C PRO A 56 7.50 -7.20 4.04
N PHE A 57 6.96 -6.43 3.10
CA PHE A 57 6.07 -6.98 2.07
C PHE A 57 6.85 -7.53 0.87
N VAL A 58 8.05 -7.01 0.64
CA VAL A 58 8.91 -7.43 -0.46
C VAL A 58 10.38 -7.31 -0.07
N ILE A 59 11.17 -8.26 -0.56
CA ILE A 59 12.62 -8.18 -0.66
C ILE A 59 13.00 -8.43 -2.11
N GLY A 60 13.87 -7.59 -2.65
CA GLY A 60 14.37 -7.74 -4.00
C GLY A 60 15.77 -7.17 -4.16
N THR A 61 16.20 -7.07 -5.40
CA THR A 61 17.48 -6.52 -5.81
C THR A 61 17.24 -5.43 -6.85
N ALA A 62 17.79 -4.24 -6.65
CA ALA A 62 17.66 -3.15 -7.62
C ALA A 62 18.47 -3.47 -8.89
N LYS A 63 17.87 -3.28 -10.07
CA LYS A 63 18.52 -3.63 -11.34
C LYS A 63 19.64 -2.69 -11.76
N ASP A 64 19.69 -1.49 -11.17
CA ASP A 64 20.67 -0.45 -11.47
C ASP A 64 22.04 -0.74 -10.82
N ASP A 65 22.06 -1.13 -9.56
CA ASP A 65 23.27 -1.28 -8.76
C ASP A 65 23.42 -2.65 -8.07
N ASN A 66 22.46 -3.56 -8.28
CA ASN A 66 22.39 -4.87 -7.64
C ASN A 66 22.36 -4.84 -6.10
N GLN A 67 21.99 -3.72 -5.49
CA GLN A 67 21.81 -3.65 -4.05
C GLN A 67 20.48 -4.26 -3.62
N LYS A 68 20.46 -4.85 -2.42
CA LYS A 68 19.25 -5.39 -1.84
C LYS A 68 18.29 -4.25 -1.51
N VAL A 69 17.02 -4.42 -1.89
CA VAL A 69 15.93 -3.49 -1.58
C VAL A 69 14.90 -4.20 -0.73
N VAL A 70 14.43 -3.52 0.32
CA VAL A 70 13.39 -4.04 1.22
C VAL A 70 12.29 -3.00 1.34
N GLY A 71 11.05 -3.43 1.12
CA GLY A 71 9.87 -2.58 1.23
C GLY A 71 8.99 -2.95 2.42
N PHE A 72 8.52 -1.94 3.14
CA PHE A 72 7.52 -2.06 4.20
C PHE A 72 6.30 -1.23 3.84
N VAL A 73 5.11 -1.84 3.88
CA VAL A 73 3.85 -1.12 3.72
C VAL A 73 3.31 -0.74 5.09
N LEU A 74 3.03 0.54 5.29
CA LEU A 74 2.52 1.08 6.53
C LEU A 74 1.10 1.64 6.28
N THR A 75 0.12 1.16 7.05
CA THR A 75 -1.29 1.56 6.92
C THR A 75 -1.93 1.87 8.26
N THR A 76 -3.07 2.55 8.23
CA THR A 76 -3.89 2.81 9.42
C THR A 76 -5.07 1.84 9.53
N SER A 77 -5.49 1.56 10.77
CA SER A 77 -6.54 0.59 11.12
C SER A 77 -7.95 0.96 10.66
N THR A 78 -8.13 2.05 9.90
CA THR A 78 -9.32 2.23 9.04
C THR A 78 -9.58 0.99 8.17
N PHE A 79 -8.53 0.20 7.88
CA PHE A 79 -8.61 -1.13 7.26
C PHE A 79 -9.29 -2.21 8.12
N ASN A 80 -9.13 -2.22 9.45
CA ASN A 80 -9.76 -3.23 10.33
C ASN A 80 -11.26 -2.98 10.54
N ASN A 81 -11.72 -1.73 10.40
CA ASN A 81 -13.15 -1.44 10.37
C ASN A 81 -13.81 -1.95 9.08
N MET A 82 -13.04 -2.34 8.06
CA MET A 82 -13.55 -2.94 6.83
C MET A 82 -14.14 -4.33 7.08
N GLY A 83 -13.54 -5.17 7.93
CA GLY A 83 -14.06 -6.50 8.27
C GLY A 83 -15.40 -6.44 9.01
N ALA A 84 -15.51 -5.57 10.02
CA ALA A 84 -16.75 -5.35 10.75
C ALA A 84 -17.84 -4.69 9.89
N SER A 85 -17.46 -3.77 8.99
CA SER A 85 -18.38 -3.09 8.08
C SER A 85 -18.86 -3.96 6.93
N ILE A 86 -18.01 -4.84 6.40
CA ILE A 86 -18.38 -5.83 5.37
C ILE A 86 -19.36 -6.85 5.97
N ALA A 87 -19.10 -7.37 7.17
CA ALA A 87 -20.01 -8.30 7.84
C ALA A 87 -21.39 -7.66 8.13
N LYS A 88 -21.41 -6.40 8.56
CA LYS A 88 -22.66 -5.64 8.78
C LYS A 88 -23.42 -5.35 7.48
N LYS A 89 -22.72 -5.17 6.36
CA LYS A 89 -23.31 -4.86 5.04
C LYS A 89 -23.74 -6.08 4.24
N MET A 90 -23.11 -7.25 4.45
CA MET A 90 -23.60 -8.54 3.96
C MET A 90 -25.02 -8.85 4.49
N LEU A 91 -25.35 -8.38 5.69
CA LEU A 91 -26.69 -8.46 6.27
C LEU A 91 -27.71 -7.48 5.64
N THR A 92 -27.28 -6.52 4.80
CA THR A 92 -28.14 -5.49 4.18
C THR A 92 -28.46 -5.72 2.70
N LEU A 93 -28.27 -6.94 2.17
CA LEU A 93 -28.68 -7.33 0.81
C LEU A 93 -28.25 -6.35 -0.31
N GLY A 94 -26.96 -5.98 -0.36
CA GLY A 94 -26.23 -5.83 -1.64
C GLY A 94 -26.59 -4.71 -2.63
N PHE A 95 -27.17 -3.56 -2.24
CA PHE A 95 -27.52 -2.48 -3.20
C PHE A 95 -26.70 -1.17 -3.12
N GLY A 96 -25.63 -1.08 -2.32
CA GLY A 96 -24.75 0.11 -2.27
C GLY A 96 -23.30 -0.20 -2.61
N SER A 97 -22.66 0.60 -3.47
CA SER A 97 -21.21 0.56 -3.64
C SER A 97 -20.53 1.12 -2.38
N THR A 98 -19.55 0.40 -1.85
CA THR A 98 -18.76 0.91 -0.71
C THR A 98 -17.60 1.75 -1.22
N TYR A 99 -17.45 2.94 -0.64
CA TYR A 99 -16.32 3.85 -0.82
C TYR A 99 -15.45 3.75 0.43
N THR A 100 -14.20 3.34 0.26
CA THR A 100 -13.24 3.26 1.35
C THR A 100 -12.08 4.20 1.03
N PRO A 101 -11.88 5.28 1.81
CA PRO A 101 -10.69 6.10 1.65
C PRO A 101 -9.49 5.30 2.13
N MET A 102 -8.46 5.32 1.32
CA MET A 102 -7.21 4.59 1.53
C MET A 102 -6.08 5.59 1.60
N LEU A 103 -5.25 5.44 2.62
CA LEU A 103 -4.00 6.17 2.77
C LEU A 103 -2.93 5.16 3.18
N MET A 104 -1.87 5.07 2.39
CA MET A 104 -0.76 4.18 2.65
C MET A 104 0.56 4.92 2.52
N LYS A 105 1.52 4.50 3.33
CA LYS A 105 2.89 5.02 3.31
C LYS A 105 3.84 3.84 3.23
N ASP A 106 4.75 3.87 2.28
CA ASP A 106 5.75 2.86 2.07
C ASP A 106 7.11 3.37 2.52
N ALA A 107 7.83 2.55 3.29
CA ALA A 107 9.22 2.76 3.63
C ALA A 107 10.08 1.77 2.87
N VAL A 108 10.96 2.29 1.99
CA VAL A 108 11.78 1.47 1.10
C VAL A 108 13.25 1.72 1.39
N PHE A 109 13.97 0.65 1.72
CA PHE A 109 15.38 0.70 2.14
C PHE A 109 16.27 -0.02 1.14
N LYS A 110 17.41 0.60 0.79
CA LYS A 110 18.54 -0.09 0.17
C LYS A 110 19.48 -0.58 1.26
N LEU A 111 20.00 -1.79 1.08
CA LEU A 111 20.89 -2.46 2.03
C LEU A 111 22.19 -2.89 1.34
N ASP A 112 23.29 -2.84 2.09
CA ASP A 112 24.55 -3.45 1.67
C ASP A 112 24.54 -4.98 1.82
N ASN A 113 25.66 -5.61 1.44
CA ASN A 113 25.85 -7.06 1.54
C ASN A 113 25.85 -7.58 2.99
N SER A 114 26.03 -6.71 3.99
CA SER A 114 25.95 -7.02 5.41
C SER A 114 24.55 -6.75 6.00
N ASN A 115 23.56 -6.48 5.14
CA ASN A 115 22.19 -6.11 5.49
C ASN A 115 22.07 -4.81 6.30
N LYS A 116 22.99 -3.87 6.13
CA LYS A 116 22.94 -2.53 6.74
C LYS A 116 22.34 -1.52 5.77
N VAL A 117 21.55 -0.58 6.30
CA VAL A 117 20.87 0.46 5.50
C VAL A 117 21.89 1.39 4.86
N THR A 118 21.92 1.46 3.53
CA THR A 118 22.74 2.41 2.77
C THR A 118 21.95 3.63 2.33
N ASP A 119 20.66 3.44 2.02
CA ASP A 119 19.75 4.50 1.64
C ASP A 119 18.30 4.17 1.99
N TYR A 120 17.45 5.18 2.07
CA TYR A 120 16.00 5.00 2.26
C TYR A 120 15.20 6.09 1.54
N LYS A 121 14.00 5.72 1.09
CA LYS A 121 13.02 6.63 0.50
C LYS A 121 11.64 6.29 1.01
N PHE A 122 10.81 7.32 1.12
CA PHE A 122 9.41 7.19 1.45
C PHE A 122 8.55 7.55 0.27
N VAL A 123 7.52 6.75 0.03
CA VAL A 123 6.49 7.00 -0.97
C VAL A 123 5.16 6.78 -0.28
N GLY A 124 4.09 7.41 -0.77
CA GLY A 124 2.77 7.16 -0.23
C GLY A 124 1.71 7.51 -1.23
N TYR A 125 0.53 6.94 -1.03
CA TYR A 125 -0.60 7.12 -1.92
C TYR A 125 -1.87 7.37 -1.10
N SER A 126 -2.74 8.21 -1.66
CA SER A 126 -4.14 8.31 -1.25
C SER A 126 -5.04 7.97 -2.41
N TYR A 127 -6.10 7.20 -2.16
CA TYR A 127 -7.09 6.80 -3.16
C TYR A 127 -8.40 6.40 -2.51
N VAL A 128 -9.47 6.30 -3.30
CA VAL A 128 -10.76 5.74 -2.89
C VAL A 128 -10.91 4.37 -3.52
N SER A 129 -10.97 3.32 -2.70
CA SER A 129 -11.29 1.97 -3.15
C SER A 129 -12.80 1.78 -3.25
N ARG A 130 -13.27 1.34 -4.42
CA ARG A 130 -14.68 1.10 -4.70
C ARG A 130 -14.98 -0.39 -4.78
N HIS A 131 -15.98 -0.83 -4.02
CA HIS A 131 -16.48 -2.21 -4.04
C HIS A 131 -17.95 -2.25 -4.48
N ARG A 132 -18.20 -2.89 -5.63
CA ARG A 132 -19.56 -3.26 -6.09
C ARG A 132 -19.56 -4.70 -6.65
N ALA A 133 -19.72 -4.87 -7.97
CA ALA A 133 -19.57 -6.15 -8.67
C ALA A 133 -18.11 -6.44 -9.08
N GLY A 134 -17.22 -5.47 -8.86
CA GLY A 134 -15.79 -5.55 -9.02
C GLY A 134 -15.13 -4.55 -8.09
N ILE A 135 -13.79 -4.47 -8.15
CA ILE A 135 -12.99 -3.58 -7.32
C ILE A 135 -12.08 -2.72 -8.22
N TRP A 136 -12.07 -1.41 -7.97
CA TRP A 136 -11.22 -0.45 -8.66
C TRP A 136 -10.94 0.75 -7.75
N ASP A 137 -9.87 1.47 -8.07
CA ASP A 137 -9.49 2.67 -7.33
C ASP A 137 -9.91 3.92 -8.12
N GLU A 138 -10.24 4.98 -7.39
CA GLU A 138 -10.49 6.33 -7.91
C GLU A 138 -9.69 7.34 -7.09
N ALA A 139 -9.55 8.57 -7.58
CA ALA A 139 -8.84 9.64 -6.88
C ALA A 139 -7.42 9.27 -6.42
N LEU A 140 -6.75 8.41 -7.18
CA LEU A 140 -5.38 7.99 -6.88
C LEU A 140 -4.42 9.13 -7.14
N ARG A 141 -3.67 9.50 -6.11
CA ARG A 141 -2.50 10.37 -6.20
C ARG A 141 -1.43 9.92 -5.23
N GLU A 142 -0.23 10.44 -5.45
CA GLU A 142 0.84 10.36 -4.47
C GLU A 142 0.63 11.37 -3.33
N LEU A 143 1.11 10.99 -2.16
CA LEU A 143 1.25 11.90 -1.03
C LEU A 143 2.40 12.87 -1.27
N THR A 144 2.21 14.10 -0.86
CA THR A 144 3.27 15.11 -0.79
C THR A 144 4.24 14.80 0.36
N GLU A 145 5.41 15.42 0.34
CA GLU A 145 6.40 15.28 1.40
C GLU A 145 5.84 15.67 2.78
N GLU A 146 5.09 16.77 2.86
CA GLU A 146 4.43 17.22 4.09
C GLU A 146 3.44 16.16 4.62
N GLU A 147 2.68 15.52 3.73
CA GLU A 147 1.73 14.45 4.08
C GLU A 147 2.45 13.18 4.52
N LEU A 148 3.63 12.86 3.97
CA LEU A 148 4.46 11.74 4.45
C LEU A 148 4.93 11.96 5.89
N TYR A 149 5.27 13.20 6.24
CA TYR A 149 5.79 13.58 7.56
C TYR A 149 4.73 14.14 8.53
N SER A 150 3.45 13.86 8.29
CA SER A 150 2.35 14.26 9.17
C SER A 150 1.37 13.11 9.43
N GLU A 151 0.61 13.22 10.52
CA GLU A 151 -0.40 12.25 10.96
C GLU A 151 -1.74 12.49 10.25
N VAL A 152 -1.73 12.53 8.91
CA VAL A 152 -2.92 12.78 8.10
C VAL A 152 -3.81 11.55 7.97
N SER A 153 -5.12 11.78 7.99
CA SER A 153 -6.14 10.85 7.54
C SER A 153 -7.21 11.61 6.77
N TYR A 154 -7.77 10.98 5.73
CA TYR A 154 -8.78 11.61 4.89
C TYR A 154 -10.08 10.82 4.91
N THR A 155 -11.17 11.55 4.90
CA THR A 155 -12.48 11.07 4.47
C THR A 155 -12.49 10.83 2.96
N VAL A 156 -13.58 10.25 2.45
CA VAL A 156 -13.77 10.05 1.00
C VAL A 156 -13.73 11.40 0.27
N ASP A 157 -14.45 12.40 0.78
CA ASP A 157 -14.57 13.71 0.13
C ASP A 157 -13.22 14.43 0.11
N GLU A 158 -12.51 14.46 1.25
CA GLU A 158 -11.15 15.03 1.33
C GLU A 158 -10.15 14.31 0.40
N THR A 159 -10.32 12.99 0.19
CA THR A 159 -9.47 12.25 -0.76
C THR A 159 -9.69 12.73 -2.20
N TYR A 160 -10.95 12.96 -2.61
CA TYR A 160 -11.25 13.54 -3.93
C TYR A 160 -10.78 14.98 -4.05
N GLU A 161 -10.97 15.81 -3.03
CA GLU A 161 -10.51 17.20 -3.01
C GLU A 161 -8.99 17.27 -3.25
N LYS A 162 -8.22 16.48 -2.49
CA LYS A 162 -6.76 16.41 -2.65
C LYS A 162 -6.35 15.88 -4.02
N TYR A 163 -7.09 14.94 -4.59
CA TYR A 163 -6.85 14.48 -5.97
C TYR A 163 -7.10 15.58 -7.00
N TYR A 164 -8.16 16.38 -6.83
CA TYR A 164 -8.43 17.49 -7.75
C TYR A 164 -7.41 18.61 -7.62
N GLU A 165 -6.96 18.94 -6.40
CA GLU A 165 -5.83 19.85 -6.17
C GLU A 165 -4.56 19.36 -6.87
N HIS A 166 -4.28 18.05 -6.78
CA HIS A 166 -3.16 17.43 -7.46
C HIS A 166 -3.26 17.56 -8.99
N LEU A 167 -4.41 17.20 -9.59
CA LEU A 167 -4.65 17.34 -11.03
C LEU A 167 -4.52 18.80 -11.50
N ALA A 168 -5.12 19.73 -10.76
CA ALA A 168 -5.07 21.16 -11.06
C ALA A 168 -3.62 21.65 -11.10
N LYS A 169 -2.81 21.26 -10.11
CA LYS A 169 -1.39 21.59 -10.05
C LYS A 169 -0.59 20.98 -11.20
N GLU A 170 -0.82 19.72 -11.55
CA GLU A 170 -0.13 19.07 -12.68
C GLU A 170 -0.47 19.72 -14.03
N GLN A 171 -1.71 20.17 -14.18
CA GLN A 171 -2.22 20.78 -15.42
C GLN A 171 -1.97 22.29 -15.49
N GLY A 172 -1.57 22.93 -14.38
CA GLY A 172 -1.36 24.39 -14.31
C GLY A 172 -2.66 25.19 -14.41
N VAL A 173 -3.77 24.66 -13.91
CA VAL A 173 -5.12 25.25 -13.94
C VAL A 173 -5.71 25.35 -12.53
N SER A 174 -6.84 26.02 -12.36
CA SER A 174 -7.58 25.97 -11.09
C SER A 174 -8.41 24.68 -10.95
N VAL A 175 -8.81 24.33 -9.72
CA VAL A 175 -9.54 23.07 -9.43
C VAL A 175 -10.87 22.97 -10.20
N ASP A 176 -11.55 24.09 -10.39
CA ASP A 176 -12.79 24.24 -11.15
C ASP A 176 -12.60 24.05 -12.67
N GLU A 177 -11.39 24.27 -13.18
CA GLU A 177 -11.03 24.07 -14.59
C GLU A 177 -10.58 22.64 -14.92
N VAL A 178 -10.33 21.79 -13.90
CA VAL A 178 -9.96 20.39 -14.12
C VAL A 178 -11.08 19.65 -14.87
N PRO A 179 -10.80 19.01 -16.02
CA PRO A 179 -11.82 18.32 -16.80
C PRO A 179 -12.51 17.20 -16.01
N GLU A 180 -13.84 17.15 -16.08
CA GLU A 180 -14.66 16.14 -15.38
C GLU A 180 -14.27 14.68 -15.71
N LYS A 181 -13.75 14.44 -16.92
CA LYS A 181 -13.24 13.12 -17.33
C LYS A 181 -12.05 12.65 -16.48
N ASP A 182 -11.21 13.59 -16.03
CA ASP A 182 -9.98 13.29 -15.28
C ASP A 182 -10.29 13.15 -13.78
N LYS A 183 -11.28 13.91 -13.29
CA LYS A 183 -11.84 13.75 -11.93
C LYS A 183 -12.45 12.37 -11.68
N LYS A 184 -13.03 11.75 -12.71
CA LYS A 184 -13.72 10.45 -12.64
C LYS A 184 -12.87 9.28 -13.18
N LYS A 185 -11.56 9.48 -13.33
CA LYS A 185 -10.66 8.44 -13.81
C LYS A 185 -10.66 7.25 -12.85
N THR A 186 -10.89 6.05 -13.40
CA THR A 186 -10.83 4.79 -12.65
C THR A 186 -9.52 4.07 -12.93
N PHE A 187 -8.88 3.57 -11.89
CA PHE A 187 -7.62 2.83 -11.96
C PHE A 187 -7.92 1.35 -11.70
N LYS A 188 -8.13 0.61 -12.79
CA LYS A 188 -8.45 -0.83 -12.74
C LYS A 188 -7.20 -1.72 -12.71
N GLU A 189 -6.03 -1.16 -12.97
CA GLU A 189 -4.76 -1.89 -13.06
C GLU A 189 -4.31 -2.38 -11.69
N CYS A 190 -4.54 -1.57 -10.65
CA CYS A 190 -4.23 -1.92 -9.26
C CYS A 190 -5.43 -2.39 -8.43
N ARG A 191 -6.52 -2.94 -9.02
CA ARG A 191 -7.79 -3.41 -8.39
C ARG A 191 -7.82 -3.49 -6.84
N SER A 192 -7.76 -2.36 -6.12
CA SER A 192 -7.60 -2.28 -4.66
C SER A 192 -6.59 -3.28 -4.06
N ASN A 193 -5.55 -3.62 -4.80
CA ASN A 193 -4.47 -4.43 -4.28
C ASN A 193 -3.41 -3.49 -3.74
N ILE A 194 -3.36 -3.37 -2.40
CA ILE A 194 -2.33 -2.59 -1.71
C ILE A 194 -0.92 -3.00 -2.14
N TYR A 195 -0.74 -4.26 -2.54
CA TYR A 195 0.50 -4.76 -3.11
C TYR A 195 0.87 -4.04 -4.41
N CYS A 196 -0.08 -3.75 -5.30
CA CYS A 196 0.20 -3.05 -6.55
C CYS A 196 0.73 -1.63 -6.30
N HIS A 197 0.06 -0.89 -5.40
CA HIS A 197 0.49 0.45 -5.02
C HIS A 197 1.84 0.43 -4.29
N ALA A 198 2.08 -0.54 -3.42
CA ALA A 198 3.35 -0.72 -2.72
C ALA A 198 4.50 -1.04 -3.70
N PHE A 199 4.26 -1.90 -4.69
CA PHE A 199 5.23 -2.17 -5.75
C PHE A 199 5.54 -0.94 -6.60
N ASN A 200 4.52 -0.16 -6.97
CA ASN A 200 4.72 1.12 -7.63
C ASN A 200 5.57 2.06 -6.75
N GLY A 201 5.36 2.05 -5.43
CA GLY A 201 6.18 2.78 -4.46
C GLY A 201 7.65 2.35 -4.47
N VAL A 202 7.92 1.04 -4.49
CA VAL A 202 9.29 0.51 -4.59
C VAL A 202 9.94 0.88 -5.92
N GLU A 203 9.22 0.73 -7.03
CA GLU A 203 9.73 1.11 -8.35
C GLU A 203 9.98 2.62 -8.47
N LYS A 204 9.13 3.45 -7.84
CA LYS A 204 9.37 4.89 -7.77
C LYS A 204 10.58 5.25 -6.92
N ALA A 205 10.82 4.53 -5.83
CA ALA A 205 11.97 4.75 -4.96
C ALA A 205 13.29 4.39 -5.65
N TYR A 206 13.39 3.20 -6.24
CA TYR A 206 14.69 2.66 -6.69
C TYR A 206 14.67 2.03 -8.09
N GLY A 207 13.64 2.32 -8.89
CA GLY A 207 13.48 1.72 -10.20
C GLY A 207 13.05 0.25 -10.12
N LYS A 208 13.08 -0.43 -11.28
CA LYS A 208 12.68 -1.84 -11.36
C LYS A 208 13.57 -2.70 -10.47
N ILE A 209 12.94 -3.52 -9.64
CA ILE A 209 13.62 -4.54 -8.82
C ILE A 209 13.41 -5.93 -9.41
N GLU A 210 14.38 -6.81 -9.19
CA GLU A 210 14.18 -8.25 -9.27
C GLU A 210 13.70 -8.75 -7.91
N VAL A 211 12.45 -9.22 -7.85
CA VAL A 211 11.87 -9.72 -6.60
C VAL A 211 12.50 -11.06 -6.25
N THR A 212 13.19 -11.11 -5.12
CA THR A 212 13.76 -12.35 -4.57
C THR A 212 12.83 -13.00 -3.56
N ASP A 213 11.98 -12.22 -2.89
CA ASP A 213 10.93 -12.69 -2.00
C ASP A 213 9.74 -11.72 -2.02
N GLY A 214 8.61 -12.17 -2.58
CA GLY A 214 7.38 -11.38 -2.71
C GLY A 214 6.41 -11.52 -1.53
N ASN A 215 6.71 -12.37 -0.55
CA ASN A 215 5.92 -12.46 0.67
C ASN A 215 6.80 -13.00 1.82
N PRO A 216 7.72 -12.16 2.34
CA PRO A 216 8.62 -12.58 3.39
C PRO A 216 7.88 -13.16 4.59
N SER A 217 8.38 -14.28 5.13
CA SER A 217 7.80 -14.85 6.35
C SER A 217 8.09 -13.96 7.56
N SER A 218 7.16 -13.92 8.51
CA SER A 218 7.37 -13.20 9.77
C SER A 218 8.47 -13.88 10.60
N GLU A 219 9.32 -13.07 11.23
CA GLU A 219 10.39 -13.50 12.14
C GLU A 219 10.02 -13.16 13.60
N PRO A 220 10.59 -13.86 14.60
CA PRO A 220 10.19 -13.73 16.01
C PRO A 220 10.26 -12.32 16.60
N ASN A 221 11.10 -11.44 16.06
CA ASN A 221 11.30 -10.08 16.57
C ASN A 221 10.58 -9.01 15.74
N ASP A 222 9.84 -9.38 14.70
CA ASP A 222 9.14 -8.41 13.85
C ASP A 222 8.15 -7.58 14.68
N GLY A 223 8.28 -6.25 14.58
CA GLY A 223 7.42 -5.30 15.31
C GLY A 223 7.62 -5.25 16.83
N SER A 224 8.58 -6.00 17.38
CA SER A 224 8.87 -6.04 18.83
C SER A 224 9.30 -4.69 19.43
N LYS A 225 9.79 -3.76 18.59
CA LYS A 225 10.20 -2.41 18.96
C LYS A 225 9.44 -1.35 18.14
N SER A 226 8.15 -1.60 17.86
CA SER A 226 7.35 -0.72 17.01
C SER A 226 7.51 0.76 17.40
N ILE A 227 8.10 1.54 16.49
CA ILE A 227 8.34 2.99 16.68
C ILE A 227 7.18 3.85 16.17
N LEU A 228 6.17 3.22 15.58
CA LEU A 228 5.05 3.86 14.92
C LEU A 228 3.79 3.93 15.81
N VAL A 229 3.86 3.41 17.05
CA VAL A 229 2.77 3.44 18.04
C VAL A 229 3.09 4.46 19.14
N GLU A 230 2.10 5.29 19.48
CA GLU A 230 1.94 5.91 20.81
C GLU A 230 0.69 5.38 21.50
#